data_AF-A0A7S0UEK4-F1
#
_entry.id   AF-A0A7S0UEK4-F1
#
_cell.length_a   1.000
_cell.length_b   1.000
_cell.length_c   1.000
_cell.angle_alpha   90.00
_cell.angle_beta   90.00
_cell.angle_gamma   90.00
#
_symmetry.space_group_name_H-M   'P 1'
#
loop_
_entity.id
_entity.type
_entity.pdbx_description
1 polymer ?
#
loop_
_entity_poly.entity_id
_entity_poly.type
_entity_poly.pdbx_seq_one_letter_code
_entity_poly.pdbx_strand_id
1 'polypeptide(L)'
;EQNIPINIITVDRTSRNESRLYSEQKMAMLKRDHGVMGYLDESFEGPDIVVEALKANASIQKVLVGNDKTQDSLDSRGLGEILSESENGGALQSYCIFASRRGQSFKYTSQISRYSGKPSLRVDDIKPARMLSRGASDDAKQKVIENLQAIQERKNEIQPEHERVSRDHEGLLGAVQNAQQDAKDSKRSIQALQKLKAKLANSKRKLGVAQKTLEEDDDEKKQELIAGLKQRALNSLKAMGAHSESYKQMMEATVKGSGAKLNKEVRTAQERISREKVEEVEAEAEQIKENFQVIRQQLS
;
A
#
# COMPACT_ATOMS: atom_id res chain seq x y z
N GLU A 1 -27.96 38.50 16.37
CA GLU A 1 -29.13 37.93 17.07
C GLU A 1 -29.90 37.06 16.11
N GLN A 2 -30.03 35.76 16.37
CA GLN A 2 -30.85 34.88 15.54
C GLN A 2 -32.28 34.89 16.11
N ASN A 3 -33.22 35.38 15.32
CA ASN A 3 -34.64 35.40 15.65
C ASN A 3 -35.19 33.98 15.56
N ILE A 4 -35.06 33.20 16.64
CA ILE A 4 -35.58 31.82 16.70
C ILE A 4 -37.07 31.92 17.07
N PRO A 5 -37.99 31.53 16.17
CA PRO A 5 -39.42 31.55 16.49
C PRO A 5 -39.70 30.59 17.65
N ILE A 6 -40.24 31.12 18.74
CA ILE A 6 -40.65 30.32 19.90
C ILE A 6 -42.00 29.68 19.57
N ASN A 7 -42.01 28.35 19.47
CA ASN A 7 -43.22 27.58 19.21
C ASN A 7 -43.64 26.88 20.52
N ILE A 8 -44.75 27.32 21.13
CA ILE A 8 -45.24 26.78 22.40
C ILE A 8 -46.22 25.63 22.09
N ILE A 9 -45.90 24.42 22.54
CA ILE A 9 -46.76 23.24 22.40
C ILE A 9 -47.39 22.94 23.76
N THR A 10 -48.71 23.00 23.84
CA THR A 10 -49.45 22.59 25.04
C THR A 10 -49.68 21.08 25.01
N VAL A 11 -49.21 20.37 26.04
CA VAL A 11 -49.42 18.92 26.21
C VAL A 11 -50.39 18.71 27.36
N ASP A 12 -51.66 18.44 27.05
CA ASP A 12 -52.74 18.41 28.04
C ASP A 12 -52.80 17.08 28.83
N ARG A 13 -52.31 15.96 28.27
CA ARG A 13 -52.28 14.63 28.93
C ARG A 13 -51.16 13.75 28.39
N THR A 14 -50.46 13.04 29.29
CA THR A 14 -49.52 11.97 28.95
C THR A 14 -50.27 10.64 28.81
N SER A 15 -51.07 10.47 27.76
CA SER A 15 -51.75 9.19 27.51
C SER A 15 -50.84 8.23 26.74
N ARG A 16 -50.31 7.22 27.43
CA ARG A 16 -49.39 6.21 26.85
C ARG A 16 -50.05 5.26 25.81
N ASN A 17 -51.37 5.25 25.68
CA ASN A 17 -52.09 4.28 24.86
C ASN A 17 -52.74 4.91 23.62
N GLU A 18 -51.91 5.40 22.69
CA GLU A 18 -52.39 5.69 21.34
C GLU A 18 -52.37 4.42 20.47
N SER A 19 -53.42 4.23 19.67
CA SER A 19 -53.52 3.09 18.75
C SER A 19 -52.40 3.13 17.71
N ARG A 20 -51.59 2.06 17.64
CA ARG A 20 -50.57 1.88 16.59
C ARG A 20 -51.24 1.72 15.23
N LEU A 21 -50.54 2.15 14.17
CA LEU A 21 -51.06 2.14 12.80
C LEU A 21 -51.15 0.73 12.21
N TYR A 22 -50.25 -0.16 12.62
CA TYR A 22 -50.17 -1.53 12.15
C TYR A 22 -50.30 -2.49 13.34
N SER A 23 -51.03 -3.58 13.15
CA SER A 23 -51.13 -4.67 14.12
C SER A 23 -49.76 -5.26 14.43
N GLU A 24 -49.63 -5.89 15.59
CA GLU A 24 -48.40 -6.58 15.98
C GLU A 24 -48.00 -7.66 14.95
N GLN A 25 -48.99 -8.33 14.34
CA GLN A 25 -48.76 -9.36 13.33
C GLN A 25 -48.17 -8.76 12.04
N LYS A 26 -48.75 -7.65 11.53
CA LYS A 26 -48.21 -6.97 10.35
C LYS A 26 -46.86 -6.34 10.65
N MET A 27 -46.66 -5.76 11.83
CA MET A 27 -45.34 -5.27 12.25
C MET A 27 -44.30 -6.40 12.31
N ALA A 28 -44.64 -7.58 12.82
CA ALA A 28 -43.73 -8.73 12.83
C ALA A 28 -43.34 -9.17 11.42
N MET A 29 -44.29 -9.19 10.49
CA MET A 29 -44.04 -9.45 9.06
C MET A 29 -43.13 -8.38 8.45
N LEU A 30 -43.42 -7.09 8.68
CA LEU A 30 -42.61 -5.97 8.19
C LEU A 30 -41.16 -6.04 8.71
N LYS A 31 -40.97 -6.42 9.98
CA LYS A 31 -39.64 -6.63 10.57
C LYS A 31 -38.90 -7.77 9.90
N ARG A 32 -39.53 -8.94 9.81
CA ARG A 32 -38.91 -10.17 9.29
C ARG A 32 -38.62 -10.07 7.78
N ASP A 33 -39.60 -9.66 7.00
CA ASP A 33 -39.59 -9.84 5.54
C ASP A 33 -39.04 -8.59 4.84
N HIS A 34 -39.25 -7.41 5.43
CA HIS A 34 -38.91 -6.12 4.82
C HIS A 34 -37.88 -5.28 5.61
N GLY A 35 -37.37 -5.78 6.74
CA GLY A 35 -36.29 -5.13 7.50
C GLY A 35 -36.69 -3.84 8.21
N VAL A 36 -38.00 -3.58 8.35
CA VAL A 36 -38.48 -2.48 9.20
C VAL A 36 -37.98 -2.73 10.62
N MET A 37 -37.50 -1.73 11.33
CA MET A 37 -36.98 -1.88 12.69
C MET A 37 -38.10 -1.68 13.73
N GLY A 38 -38.99 -0.74 13.48
CA GLY A 38 -40.08 -0.37 14.39
C GLY A 38 -40.58 1.03 14.10
N TYR A 39 -41.25 1.62 15.08
CA TYR A 39 -41.65 3.01 15.03
C TYR A 39 -40.51 3.95 15.46
N LEU A 40 -40.57 5.21 15.02
CA LEU A 40 -39.52 6.20 15.34
C LEU A 40 -39.45 6.51 16.84
N ASP A 41 -40.59 6.50 17.55
CA ASP A 41 -40.64 6.68 19.00
C ASP A 41 -40.00 5.52 19.79
N GLU A 42 -39.84 4.35 19.17
CA GLU A 42 -39.13 3.20 19.76
C GLU A 42 -37.62 3.27 19.52
N SER A 43 -37.14 4.23 18.72
CA SER A 43 -35.76 4.30 18.26
C SER A 43 -34.87 5.25 19.09
N PHE A 44 -35.45 5.97 20.06
CA PHE A 44 -34.71 6.86 20.95
C PHE A 44 -35.35 6.91 22.34
N GLU A 45 -34.56 7.30 23.34
CA GLU A 45 -35.03 7.54 24.70
C GLU A 45 -35.04 9.04 24.98
N GLY A 46 -36.04 9.51 25.72
CA GLY A 46 -36.15 10.90 26.12
C GLY A 46 -37.17 11.11 27.23
N PRO A 47 -37.20 12.29 27.87
CA PRO A 47 -38.19 12.61 28.89
C PRO A 47 -39.61 12.51 28.33
N ASP A 48 -40.55 11.94 29.11
CA ASP A 48 -41.94 11.69 28.68
C ASP A 48 -42.59 12.94 28.06
N ILE A 49 -42.39 14.13 28.64
CA ILE A 49 -42.93 15.39 28.12
C ILE A 49 -42.42 15.75 26.72
N VAL A 50 -41.15 15.45 26.43
CA VAL A 50 -40.53 15.71 25.11
C VAL A 50 -41.08 14.71 24.09
N VAL A 51 -41.18 13.43 24.47
CA VAL A 51 -41.74 12.39 23.61
C VAL A 51 -43.19 12.71 23.25
N GLU A 52 -44.02 13.11 24.21
CA GLU A 52 -45.41 13.51 23.96
C GLU A 52 -45.51 14.77 23.08
N ALA A 53 -44.66 15.77 23.29
CA ALA A 53 -44.59 16.94 22.41
C ALA A 53 -44.22 16.55 20.96
N LEU A 54 -43.30 15.60 20.78
CA LEU A 54 -42.92 15.08 19.47
C LEU A 54 -44.03 14.23 18.83
N LYS A 55 -44.79 13.46 19.62
CA LYS A 55 -45.97 12.74 19.14
C LYS A 55 -47.05 13.70 18.64
N ALA A 56 -47.34 14.75 19.41
CA ALA A 56 -48.35 15.74 19.04
C ALA A 56 -47.97 16.53 17.78
N ASN A 57 -46.71 16.96 17.67
CA ASN A 57 -46.28 17.84 16.58
C ASN A 57 -45.84 17.10 15.32
N ALA A 58 -45.12 15.97 15.47
CA ALA A 58 -44.49 15.25 14.36
C ALA A 58 -45.05 13.84 14.13
N SER A 59 -46.01 13.38 14.95
CA SER A 59 -46.62 12.05 14.84
C SER A 59 -45.59 10.91 14.78
N ILE A 60 -44.51 11.00 15.57
CA ILE A 60 -43.39 10.05 15.59
C ILE A 60 -43.83 8.59 15.82
N GLN A 61 -44.94 8.38 16.52
CA GLN A 61 -45.57 7.09 16.80
C GLN A 61 -46.20 6.40 15.58
N LYS A 62 -46.36 7.13 14.46
CA LYS A 62 -46.88 6.63 13.18
C LYS A 62 -45.79 6.49 12.11
N VAL A 63 -44.58 6.96 12.41
CA VAL A 63 -43.47 6.95 11.47
C VAL A 63 -42.66 5.67 11.63
N LEU A 64 -42.45 4.94 10.54
CA LEU A 64 -41.62 3.75 10.53
C LEU A 64 -40.15 4.07 10.31
N VAL A 65 -39.28 3.26 10.88
CA VAL A 65 -37.84 3.30 10.65
C VAL A 65 -37.40 1.95 10.11
N GLY A 66 -36.57 1.97 9.06
CA GLY A 66 -36.07 0.79 8.39
C GLY A 66 -34.60 0.95 7.99
N ASN A 67 -33.99 -0.17 7.62
CA ASN A 67 -32.57 -0.25 7.27
C ASN A 67 -32.38 -0.43 5.74
N ASP A 68 -31.18 -0.81 5.33
CA ASP A 68 -30.83 -1.06 3.92
C ASP A 68 -31.75 -2.11 3.26
N LYS A 69 -32.22 -3.12 4.00
CA LYS A 69 -33.18 -4.11 3.51
C LYS A 69 -34.56 -3.48 3.25
N THR A 70 -34.96 -2.48 4.04
CA THR A 70 -36.19 -1.72 3.82
C THR A 70 -36.11 -0.92 2.53
N GLN A 71 -34.97 -0.29 2.26
CA GLN A 71 -34.77 0.42 1.00
C GLN A 71 -34.89 -0.52 -0.20
N ASP A 72 -34.18 -1.65 -0.19
CA ASP A 72 -34.26 -2.63 -1.26
C ASP A 72 -35.70 -3.14 -1.46
N SER A 73 -36.45 -3.26 -0.36
CA SER A 73 -37.84 -3.68 -0.40
C SER A 73 -38.81 -2.62 -0.92
N LEU A 74 -38.53 -1.33 -0.69
CA LEU A 74 -39.27 -0.22 -1.30
C LEU A 74 -39.04 -0.18 -2.81
N ASP A 75 -37.81 -0.43 -3.25
CA ASP A 75 -37.43 -0.37 -4.67
C ASP A 75 -37.92 -1.59 -5.48
N SER A 76 -37.95 -2.79 -4.88
CA SER A 76 -38.10 -4.04 -5.64
C SER A 76 -39.21 -5.00 -5.19
N ARG A 77 -39.77 -4.84 -3.99
CA ARG A 77 -40.70 -5.83 -3.40
C ARG A 77 -42.07 -5.26 -3.03
N GLY A 78 -42.42 -4.09 -3.56
CA GLY A 78 -43.75 -3.51 -3.36
C GLY A 78 -44.07 -3.14 -1.91
N LEU A 79 -43.06 -2.89 -1.06
CA LEU A 79 -43.30 -2.53 0.35
C LEU A 79 -44.22 -1.30 0.48
N GLY A 80 -44.11 -0.34 -0.43
CA GLY A 80 -44.97 0.84 -0.43
C GLY A 80 -46.46 0.51 -0.60
N GLU A 81 -46.81 -0.52 -1.37
CA GLU A 81 -48.19 -0.99 -1.54
C GLU A 81 -48.68 -1.65 -0.26
N ILE A 82 -47.88 -2.56 0.31
CA ILE A 82 -48.17 -3.27 1.58
C ILE A 82 -48.41 -2.28 2.72
N LEU A 83 -47.62 -1.21 2.80
CA LEU A 83 -47.76 -0.15 3.80
C LEU A 83 -49.02 0.71 3.58
N SER A 84 -49.42 0.90 2.33
CA SER A 84 -50.62 1.66 1.95
C SER A 84 -51.92 0.90 2.14
N GLU A 85 -51.88 -0.43 2.27
CA GLU A 85 -53.07 -1.23 2.55
C GLU A 85 -53.50 -1.11 4.01
N SER A 86 -54.73 -0.62 4.23
CA SER A 86 -55.39 -0.61 5.54
C SER A 86 -55.72 -2.03 5.98
N GLU A 87 -55.40 -2.37 7.23
CA GLU A 87 -55.69 -3.70 7.80
C GLU A 87 -57.19 -3.95 7.98
N ASN A 88 -57.99 -2.89 8.14
CA ASN A 88 -59.44 -2.99 8.35
C ASN A 88 -60.23 -3.10 7.04
N GLY A 89 -59.54 -3.15 5.89
CA GLY A 89 -60.14 -3.23 4.56
C GLY A 89 -60.75 -1.91 4.08
N GLY A 90 -60.78 -1.72 2.76
CA GLY A 90 -61.64 -0.73 2.09
C GLY A 90 -61.04 0.62 1.69
N ALA A 91 -59.84 0.99 2.16
CA ALA A 91 -59.18 2.24 1.71
C ALA A 91 -57.66 2.17 1.79
N LEU A 92 -56.99 2.92 0.92
CA LEU A 92 -55.56 3.18 1.04
C LEU A 92 -55.31 4.12 2.23
N GLN A 93 -54.22 3.86 2.95
CA GLN A 93 -53.73 4.70 4.04
C GLN A 93 -52.40 5.36 3.68
N SER A 94 -52.18 6.56 4.23
CA SER A 94 -50.89 7.24 4.14
C SER A 94 -49.86 6.58 5.04
N TYR A 95 -48.61 6.51 4.60
CA TYR A 95 -47.50 6.03 5.43
C TYR A 95 -46.30 6.98 5.33
N CYS A 96 -45.48 6.98 6.38
CA CYS A 96 -44.21 7.67 6.42
C CYS A 96 -43.15 6.71 6.92
N ILE A 97 -42.10 6.47 6.12
CA ILE A 97 -41.02 5.56 6.47
C ILE A 97 -39.66 6.18 6.17
N PHE A 98 -38.75 6.01 7.11
CA PHE A 98 -37.34 6.30 6.97
C PHE A 98 -36.59 5.04 6.57
N ALA A 99 -35.78 5.12 5.52
CA ALA A 99 -34.92 4.02 5.08
C ALA A 99 -33.49 4.50 4.87
N SER A 100 -32.51 3.66 5.18
CA SER A 100 -31.10 3.92 4.90
C SER A 100 -30.63 3.14 3.68
N ARG A 101 -29.61 3.63 2.97
CA ARG A 101 -28.83 2.86 2.01
C ARG A 101 -27.41 3.39 1.94
N ARG A 102 -26.42 2.52 2.22
CA ARG A 102 -24.99 2.88 2.09
C ARG A 102 -24.63 4.19 2.83
N GLY A 103 -25.23 4.42 4.00
CA GLY A 103 -24.97 5.60 4.82
C GLY A 103 -25.73 6.87 4.41
N GLN A 104 -26.59 6.82 3.39
CA GLN A 104 -27.57 7.86 3.08
C GLN A 104 -28.93 7.49 3.67
N SER A 105 -29.73 8.49 4.05
CA SER A 105 -31.06 8.30 4.63
C SER A 105 -32.11 9.02 3.80
N PHE A 106 -33.23 8.34 3.56
CA PHE A 106 -34.32 8.80 2.73
C PHE A 106 -35.63 8.76 3.51
N LYS A 107 -36.46 9.78 3.31
CA LYS A 107 -37.83 9.85 3.84
C LYS A 107 -38.80 9.59 2.73
N TYR A 108 -39.58 8.53 2.86
CA TYR A 108 -40.70 8.21 1.98
C TYR A 108 -41.99 8.63 2.65
N THR A 109 -42.68 9.61 2.05
CA THR A 109 -43.99 10.07 2.51
C THR A 109 -45.02 9.75 1.44
N SER A 110 -45.93 8.83 1.74
CA SER A 110 -47.09 8.55 0.90
C SER A 110 -48.30 9.30 1.42
N GLN A 111 -48.96 10.06 0.56
CA GLN A 111 -50.19 10.77 0.87
C GLN A 111 -51.29 10.32 -0.07
N ILE A 112 -52.47 10.02 0.48
CA ILE A 112 -53.64 9.69 -0.33
C ILE A 112 -54.36 10.99 -0.65
N SER A 113 -54.50 11.28 -1.94
CA SER A 113 -55.24 12.45 -2.41
C SER A 113 -56.70 12.35 -2.00
N ARG A 114 -57.21 13.39 -1.32
CA ARG A 114 -58.62 13.48 -0.92
C ARG A 114 -59.58 13.53 -2.11
N TYR A 115 -59.11 14.01 -3.27
CA TYR A 115 -59.96 14.22 -4.45
C TYR A 115 -59.91 13.04 -5.42
N SER A 116 -58.74 12.46 -5.65
CA SER A 116 -58.57 11.37 -6.61
C SER A 116 -58.52 9.99 -5.97
N GLY A 117 -58.38 9.89 -4.65
CA GLY A 117 -58.17 8.62 -3.94
C GLY A 117 -56.84 7.93 -4.29
N LYS A 118 -55.98 8.57 -5.09
CA LYS A 118 -54.72 7.99 -5.55
C LYS A 118 -53.58 8.31 -4.58
N PRO A 119 -52.63 7.37 -4.37
CA PRO A 119 -51.44 7.63 -3.59
C PRO A 119 -50.47 8.52 -4.39
N SER A 120 -49.94 9.55 -3.74
CA SER A 120 -48.74 10.27 -4.20
C SER A 120 -47.58 9.89 -3.29
N LEU A 121 -46.40 9.68 -3.87
CA LEU A 121 -45.19 9.37 -3.13
C LEU A 121 -44.20 10.53 -3.27
N ARG A 122 -43.73 11.04 -2.14
CA ARG A 122 -42.65 12.01 -2.06
C ARG A 122 -41.45 11.36 -1.38
N VAL A 123 -40.28 11.52 -1.99
CA VAL A 123 -39.01 11.06 -1.45
C VAL A 123 -38.16 12.28 -1.16
N ASP A 124 -37.70 12.42 0.09
CA ASP A 124 -36.82 13.50 0.52
C ASP A 124 -35.51 12.93 1.07
N ASP A 125 -34.38 13.52 0.69
CA ASP A 125 -33.06 13.20 1.24
C ASP A 125 -32.92 13.79 2.64
N ILE A 126 -32.44 12.97 3.59
CA ILE A 126 -32.22 13.40 4.96
C ILE A 126 -30.74 13.59 5.17
N LYS A 127 -30.38 14.84 5.45
CA LYS A 127 -29.01 15.19 5.82
C LYS A 127 -28.76 14.76 7.27
N PRO A 128 -27.54 14.30 7.59
CA PRO A 128 -27.16 14.01 8.97
C PRO A 128 -27.41 15.22 9.88
N ALA A 129 -28.08 14.99 11.00
CA ALA A 129 -28.40 16.04 11.97
C ALA A 129 -27.15 16.45 12.75
N ARG A 130 -26.57 17.61 12.41
CA ARG A 130 -25.38 18.17 13.10
C ARG A 130 -25.59 18.40 14.60
N MET A 131 -26.83 18.58 15.04
CA MET A 131 -27.14 18.79 16.46
C MET A 131 -27.18 17.49 17.26
N LEU A 132 -27.33 16.35 16.61
CA LEU A 132 -27.34 15.02 17.24
C LEU A 132 -26.00 14.29 17.13
N SER A 133 -25.06 14.80 16.31
CA SER A 133 -23.70 14.28 16.31
C SER A 133 -23.04 14.57 17.66
N ARG A 134 -22.32 13.57 18.20
CA ARG A 134 -21.47 13.77 19.39
C ARG A 134 -20.58 14.99 19.14
N GLY A 135 -20.80 16.05 19.91
CA GLY A 135 -19.89 17.19 19.91
C GLY A 135 -18.47 16.68 20.17
N ALA A 136 -17.48 17.22 19.46
CA ALA A 136 -16.10 16.86 19.73
C ALA A 136 -15.74 17.37 21.13
N SER A 137 -15.67 16.46 22.11
CA SER A 137 -15.14 16.74 23.43
C SER A 137 -13.73 17.32 23.29
N ASP A 138 -13.41 18.36 24.07
CA ASP A 138 -12.10 19.00 24.00
C ASP A 138 -10.98 18.02 24.37
N ASP A 139 -11.23 17.07 25.27
CA ASP A 139 -10.32 15.95 25.57
C ASP A 139 -10.06 15.05 24.35
N ALA A 140 -11.10 14.79 23.54
CA ALA A 140 -10.95 13.96 22.35
C ALA A 140 -10.14 14.69 21.27
N LYS A 141 -10.29 16.01 21.15
CA LYS A 141 -9.46 16.83 20.26
C LYS A 141 -8.01 16.82 20.70
N GLN A 142 -7.77 17.01 22.01
CA GLN A 142 -6.43 17.05 22.58
C GLN A 142 -5.68 15.72 22.35
N LYS A 143 -6.33 14.58 22.58
CA LYS A 143 -5.76 13.25 22.28
C LYS A 143 -5.42 13.05 20.80
N VAL A 144 -6.24 13.58 19.89
CA VAL A 144 -5.94 13.51 18.45
C VAL A 144 -4.73 14.36 18.10
N ILE A 145 -4.58 15.54 18.71
CA ILE A 145 -3.42 16.41 18.51
C ILE A 145 -2.14 15.74 19.03
N GLU A 146 -2.17 15.16 20.22
CA GLU A 146 -1.03 14.43 20.80
C GLU A 146 -0.64 13.23 19.92
N ASN A 147 -1.61 12.46 19.44
CA ASN A 147 -1.35 11.35 18.52
C ASN A 147 -0.74 11.82 17.19
N LEU A 148 -1.19 12.96 16.65
CA LEU A 148 -0.62 13.52 15.42
C LEU A 148 0.82 13.97 15.63
N GLN A 149 1.14 14.57 16.78
CA GLN A 149 2.50 14.96 17.13
C GLN A 149 3.42 13.73 17.24
N ALA A 150 2.98 12.68 17.96
CA ALA A 150 3.76 11.45 18.09
C ALA A 150 4.00 10.75 16.73
N ILE A 151 3.01 10.76 15.84
CA ILE A 151 3.17 10.23 14.48
C ILE A 151 4.19 11.06 13.68
N GLN A 152 4.14 12.38 13.82
CA GLN A 152 5.07 13.27 13.13
C GLN A 152 6.51 13.12 13.65
N GLU A 153 6.69 12.97 14.95
CA GLU A 153 8.00 12.69 15.56
C GLU A 153 8.57 11.37 15.04
N ARG A 154 7.78 10.30 15.06
CA ARG A 154 8.17 8.99 14.54
C ARG A 154 8.51 9.04 13.04
N LYS A 155 7.79 9.85 12.26
CA LYS A 155 8.13 10.08 10.85
C LYS A 155 9.50 10.73 10.72
N ASN A 156 9.79 11.76 11.53
CA ASN A 156 11.07 12.46 11.50
C ASN A 156 12.23 11.55 11.95
N GLU A 157 12.00 10.60 12.85
CA GLU A 157 12.99 9.60 13.27
C GLU A 157 13.31 8.59 12.16
N ILE A 158 12.29 8.11 11.44
CA ILE A 158 12.45 7.06 10.41
C ILE A 158 13.01 7.63 9.09
N GLN A 159 12.69 8.88 8.78
CA GLN A 159 13.10 9.55 7.54
C GLN A 159 14.62 9.45 7.23
N PRO A 160 15.55 9.76 8.16
CA PRO A 160 16.98 9.69 7.86
C PRO A 160 17.46 8.26 7.58
N GLU A 161 16.89 7.26 8.24
CA GLU A 161 17.24 5.85 7.99
C GLU A 161 16.74 5.40 6.61
N HIS A 162 15.53 5.81 6.22
CA HIS A 162 15.01 5.58 4.88
C HIS A 162 15.91 6.20 3.80
N GLU A 163 16.35 7.44 4.00
CA GLU A 163 17.27 8.13 3.07
C GLU A 163 18.66 7.49 3.01
N ARG A 164 19.15 6.93 4.12
CA ARG A 164 20.39 6.14 4.14
C ARG A 164 20.23 4.86 3.32
N VAL A 165 19.18 4.07 3.58
CA VAL A 165 18.93 2.82 2.86
C VAL A 165 18.70 3.05 1.36
N SER A 166 18.01 4.13 1.00
CA SER A 166 17.83 4.51 -0.41
C SER A 166 19.16 4.78 -1.11
N ARG A 167 20.08 5.51 -0.46
CA ARG A 167 21.43 5.77 -1.00
C ARG A 167 22.25 4.50 -1.14
N ASP A 168 22.18 3.60 -0.15
CA ASP A 168 22.87 2.31 -0.19
C ASP A 168 22.34 1.44 -1.34
N HIS A 169 21.02 1.46 -1.58
CA HIS A 169 20.40 0.74 -2.68
C HIS A 169 20.87 1.25 -4.05
N GLU A 170 20.93 2.56 -4.25
CA GLU A 170 21.46 3.17 -5.48
C GLU A 170 22.93 2.80 -5.70
N GLY A 171 23.74 2.81 -4.63
CA GLY A 171 25.13 2.37 -4.68
C GLY A 171 25.29 0.90 -5.09
N LEU A 172 24.43 0.02 -4.56
CA LEU A 172 24.40 -1.40 -4.92
C LEU A 172 23.96 -1.61 -6.37
N LEU A 173 22.96 -0.87 -6.86
CA LEU A 173 22.53 -0.94 -8.25
C LEU A 173 23.67 -0.57 -9.20
N GLY A 174 24.41 0.50 -8.90
CA GLY A 174 25.60 0.88 -9.66
C GLY A 174 26.67 -0.23 -9.67
N ALA A 175 26.92 -0.85 -8.51
CA ALA A 175 27.86 -1.97 -8.42
C ALA A 175 27.42 -3.20 -9.23
N VAL A 176 26.12 -3.51 -9.24
CA VAL A 176 25.55 -4.62 -10.04
C VAL A 176 25.70 -4.34 -11.54
N GLN A 177 25.42 -3.12 -11.99
CA GLN A 177 25.59 -2.74 -13.40
C GLN A 177 27.04 -2.88 -13.85
N ASN A 178 27.99 -2.40 -13.04
CA ASN A 178 29.42 -2.55 -13.33
C ASN A 178 29.83 -4.03 -13.39
N ALA A 179 29.41 -4.84 -12.42
CA ALA A 179 29.72 -6.27 -12.41
C ALA A 179 29.13 -7.01 -13.64
N GLN A 180 27.94 -6.62 -14.10
CA GLN A 180 27.35 -7.17 -15.32
C GLN A 180 28.16 -6.78 -16.57
N GLN A 181 28.67 -5.55 -16.61
CA GLN A 181 29.51 -5.09 -17.71
C GLN A 181 30.84 -5.86 -17.74
N ASP A 182 31.49 -6.00 -16.59
CA ASP A 182 32.73 -6.79 -16.45
C ASP A 182 32.54 -8.25 -16.85
N ALA A 183 31.39 -8.84 -16.51
CA ALA A 183 31.05 -10.21 -16.91
C ALA A 183 30.86 -10.34 -18.43
N LYS A 184 30.23 -9.34 -19.08
CA LYS A 184 30.08 -9.31 -20.55
C LYS A 184 31.44 -9.19 -21.24
N ASP A 185 32.31 -8.32 -20.74
CA ASP A 185 33.64 -8.12 -21.32
C ASP A 185 34.55 -9.33 -21.10
N SER A 186 34.45 -9.99 -19.94
CA SER A 186 35.12 -11.27 -19.68
C SER A 186 34.65 -12.36 -20.66
N LYS A 187 33.33 -12.45 -20.92
CA LYS A 187 32.77 -13.41 -21.90
C LYS A 187 33.29 -13.14 -23.32
N ARG A 188 33.40 -11.87 -23.73
CA ARG A 188 34.00 -11.48 -25.02
C ARG A 188 35.46 -11.90 -25.10
N SER A 189 36.24 -11.65 -24.04
CA SER A 189 37.64 -12.06 -23.96
C SER A 189 37.82 -13.58 -24.06
N ILE A 190 36.98 -14.36 -23.39
CA ILE A 190 36.98 -15.84 -23.51
C ILE A 190 36.70 -16.28 -24.95
N GLN A 191 35.70 -15.70 -25.62
CA GLN A 191 35.41 -16.03 -27.02
C GLN A 191 36.55 -15.65 -27.96
N ALA A 192 37.21 -14.51 -27.72
CA ALA A 192 38.39 -14.10 -28.48
C ALA A 192 39.55 -15.10 -28.31
N LEU A 193 39.82 -15.53 -27.07
CA LEU A 193 40.83 -16.56 -26.78
C LEU A 193 40.53 -17.89 -27.46
N GLN A 194 39.27 -18.33 -27.48
CA GLN A 194 38.87 -19.56 -28.19
C GLN A 194 39.14 -19.46 -29.70
N LYS A 195 38.77 -18.33 -30.33
CA LYS A 195 39.05 -18.08 -31.76
C LYS A 195 40.55 -18.09 -32.05
N LEU A 196 41.35 -17.49 -31.17
CA LEU A 196 42.82 -17.49 -31.29
C LEU A 196 43.39 -18.91 -31.15
N LYS A 197 42.91 -19.69 -30.19
CA LYS A 197 43.31 -21.10 -30.01
C LYS A 197 43.04 -21.92 -31.28
N ALA A 198 41.88 -21.72 -31.90
CA ALA A 198 41.54 -22.37 -33.18
C ALA A 198 42.46 -21.92 -34.33
N LYS A 199 42.78 -20.62 -34.44
CA LYS A 199 43.74 -20.10 -35.42
C LYS A 199 45.13 -20.70 -35.23
N LEU A 200 45.61 -20.79 -33.98
CA LEU A 200 46.91 -21.36 -33.65
C LEU A 200 46.98 -22.86 -33.97
N ALA A 201 45.93 -23.61 -33.67
CA ALA A 201 45.84 -25.03 -34.06
C ALA A 201 45.89 -25.20 -35.60
N ASN A 202 45.19 -24.35 -36.36
CA ASN A 202 45.22 -24.38 -37.82
C ASN A 202 46.62 -24.01 -38.36
N SER A 203 47.26 -22.97 -37.82
CA SER A 203 48.63 -22.61 -38.20
C SER A 203 49.63 -23.73 -37.92
N LYS A 204 49.52 -24.40 -36.76
CA LYS A 204 50.34 -25.58 -36.44
C LYS A 204 50.12 -26.72 -37.43
N ARG A 205 48.87 -27.01 -37.79
CA ARG A 205 48.54 -28.04 -38.82
C ARG A 205 49.17 -27.70 -40.16
N LYS A 206 49.05 -26.45 -40.61
CA LYS A 206 49.64 -25.98 -41.87
C LYS A 206 51.18 -26.05 -41.86
N LEU A 207 51.79 -25.72 -40.72
CA LEU A 207 53.24 -25.87 -40.53
C LEU A 207 53.67 -27.32 -40.67
N GLY A 208 52.98 -28.25 -40.00
CA GLY A 208 53.28 -29.68 -40.11
C GLY A 208 53.11 -30.24 -41.52
N VAL A 209 52.08 -29.79 -42.26
CA VAL A 209 51.92 -30.14 -43.69
C VAL A 209 53.08 -29.58 -44.51
N ALA A 210 53.42 -28.30 -44.34
CA ALA A 210 54.53 -27.68 -45.07
C ALA A 210 55.89 -28.32 -44.76
N GLN A 211 56.12 -28.79 -43.53
CA GLN A 211 57.32 -29.55 -43.15
C GLN A 211 57.38 -30.88 -43.90
N LYS A 212 56.28 -31.65 -43.95
CA LYS A 212 56.22 -32.91 -44.71
C LYS A 212 56.41 -32.69 -46.21
N THR A 213 55.81 -31.65 -46.77
CA THR A 213 56.01 -31.29 -48.19
C THR A 213 57.45 -30.84 -48.48
N LEU A 214 58.22 -30.42 -47.48
CA LEU A 214 59.63 -30.09 -47.63
C LEU A 214 60.55 -31.33 -47.64
N GLU A 215 60.07 -32.43 -47.07
CA GLU A 215 60.76 -33.73 -47.01
C GLU A 215 60.59 -34.54 -48.32
N GLU A 216 59.62 -34.17 -49.18
CA GLU A 216 59.41 -34.74 -50.51
C GLU A 216 60.05 -33.81 -51.57
N ASP A 217 61.10 -34.27 -52.25
CA ASP A 217 62.09 -33.47 -53.00
C ASP A 217 61.60 -32.72 -54.26
N ASP A 218 62.04 -31.46 -54.36
CA ASP A 218 62.35 -30.68 -55.58
C ASP A 218 63.14 -29.42 -55.10
N ASP A 219 64.43 -29.33 -55.40
CA ASP A 219 65.35 -28.36 -54.75
C ASP A 219 65.05 -26.87 -55.03
N GLU A 220 64.41 -26.52 -56.15
CA GLU A 220 63.95 -25.15 -56.42
C GLU A 220 62.73 -24.76 -55.57
N LYS A 221 61.82 -25.69 -55.29
CA LYS A 221 60.65 -25.44 -54.41
C LYS A 221 61.08 -25.30 -52.95
N LYS A 222 62.18 -25.93 -52.54
CA LYS A 222 62.75 -25.82 -51.18
C LYS A 222 63.14 -24.40 -50.82
N GLN A 223 63.80 -23.66 -51.71
CA GLN A 223 64.19 -22.27 -51.46
C GLN A 223 62.96 -21.35 -51.27
N GLU A 224 61.94 -21.52 -52.12
CA GLU A 224 60.71 -20.73 -52.04
C GLU A 224 59.87 -21.08 -50.80
N LEU A 225 59.80 -22.37 -50.44
CA LEU A 225 59.18 -22.82 -49.19
C LEU A 225 59.95 -22.37 -47.95
N ILE A 226 61.28 -22.34 -47.97
CA ILE A 226 62.11 -21.82 -46.86
C ILE A 226 61.87 -20.32 -46.68
N ALA A 227 61.79 -19.55 -47.78
CA ALA A 227 61.43 -18.13 -47.72
C ALA A 227 60.01 -17.94 -47.16
N GLY A 228 59.04 -18.73 -47.62
CA GLY A 228 57.68 -18.74 -47.10
C GLY A 228 57.59 -19.14 -45.61
N LEU A 229 58.40 -20.11 -45.18
CA LEU A 229 58.53 -20.54 -43.79
C LEU A 229 59.16 -19.45 -42.92
N LYS A 230 60.21 -18.77 -43.38
CA LYS A 230 60.80 -17.61 -42.70
C LYS A 230 59.78 -16.48 -42.55
N GLN A 231 59.03 -16.15 -43.60
CA GLN A 231 58.02 -15.11 -43.53
C GLN A 231 56.88 -15.48 -42.58
N ARG A 232 56.46 -16.76 -42.57
CA ARG A 232 55.46 -17.26 -41.61
C ARG A 232 56.00 -17.29 -40.18
N ALA A 233 57.25 -17.66 -39.97
CA ALA A 233 57.90 -17.64 -38.67
C ALA A 233 58.03 -16.20 -38.14
N LEU A 234 58.42 -15.25 -39.00
CA LEU A 234 58.46 -13.82 -38.67
C LEU A 234 57.08 -13.26 -38.35
N ASN A 235 56.05 -13.59 -39.15
CA ASN A 235 54.68 -13.18 -38.87
C ASN A 235 54.13 -13.83 -37.59
N SER A 236 54.48 -15.09 -37.33
CA SER A 236 54.14 -15.79 -36.09
C SER A 236 54.86 -15.17 -34.89
N LEU A 237 56.14 -14.80 -35.02
CA LEU A 237 56.90 -14.11 -33.97
C LEU A 237 56.37 -12.71 -33.71
N LYS A 238 56.01 -11.95 -34.76
CA LYS A 238 55.33 -10.65 -34.61
C LYS A 238 53.97 -10.79 -33.93
N ALA A 239 53.18 -11.78 -34.33
CA ALA A 239 51.90 -12.08 -33.69
C ALA A 239 52.09 -12.53 -32.23
N MET A 240 53.13 -13.33 -31.93
CA MET A 240 53.47 -13.73 -30.57
C MET A 240 53.99 -12.56 -29.73
N GLY A 241 54.75 -11.64 -30.30
CA GLY A 241 55.19 -10.40 -29.65
C GLY A 241 53.99 -9.50 -29.28
N ALA A 242 53.10 -9.25 -30.24
CA ALA A 242 51.85 -8.52 -29.99
C ALA A 242 50.95 -9.25 -28.96
N HIS A 243 50.94 -10.58 -28.97
CA HIS A 243 50.24 -11.37 -27.96
C HIS A 243 50.89 -11.28 -26.57
N SER A 244 52.23 -11.25 -26.50
CA SER A 244 52.96 -11.10 -25.25
C SER A 244 52.68 -9.72 -24.62
N GLU A 245 52.64 -8.66 -25.43
CA GLU A 245 52.24 -7.33 -24.95
C GLU A 245 50.79 -7.28 -24.50
N SER A 246 49.86 -7.84 -25.27
CA SER A 246 48.44 -7.90 -24.89
C SER A 246 48.22 -8.76 -23.63
N TYR A 247 48.94 -9.86 -23.47
CA TYR A 247 48.90 -10.69 -22.27
C TYR A 247 49.48 -9.96 -21.06
N LYS A 248 50.58 -9.21 -21.23
CA LYS A 248 51.14 -8.36 -20.18
C LYS A 248 50.15 -7.29 -19.73
N GLN A 249 49.46 -6.63 -20.66
CA GLN A 249 48.41 -5.66 -20.35
C GLN A 249 47.21 -6.30 -19.62
N MET A 250 46.79 -7.50 -20.05
CA MET A 250 45.72 -8.25 -19.38
C MET A 250 46.13 -8.69 -17.98
N MET A 251 47.37 -9.13 -17.79
CA MET A 251 47.92 -9.51 -16.49
C MET A 251 48.01 -8.29 -15.56
N GLU A 252 48.51 -7.15 -16.05
CA GLU A 252 48.52 -5.89 -15.30
C GLU A 252 47.11 -5.43 -14.92
N ALA A 253 46.13 -5.53 -15.82
CA ALA A 253 44.73 -5.22 -15.53
C ALA A 253 44.12 -6.19 -14.49
N THR A 254 44.44 -7.48 -14.58
CA THR A 254 43.98 -8.51 -13.64
C THR A 254 44.59 -8.34 -12.26
N VAL A 255 45.89 -8.00 -12.19
CA VAL A 255 46.58 -7.67 -10.93
C VAL A 255 46.01 -6.38 -10.33
N LYS A 256 45.76 -5.34 -11.12
CA LYS A 256 45.11 -4.10 -10.64
C LYS A 256 43.68 -4.35 -10.16
N GLY A 257 42.90 -5.16 -10.88
CA GLY A 257 41.54 -5.54 -10.48
C GLY A 257 41.51 -6.38 -9.19
N SER A 258 42.46 -7.32 -9.06
CA SER A 258 42.61 -8.13 -7.84
C SER A 258 43.08 -7.29 -6.65
N GLY A 259 43.98 -6.32 -6.88
CA GLY A 259 44.39 -5.33 -5.87
C GLY A 259 43.23 -4.43 -5.43
N ALA A 260 42.36 -4.00 -6.35
CA ALA A 260 41.17 -3.24 -6.02
C ALA A 260 40.16 -4.07 -5.19
N LYS A 261 40.03 -5.37 -5.51
CA LYS A 261 39.17 -6.30 -4.77
C LYS A 261 39.70 -6.59 -3.37
N LEU A 262 41.00 -6.85 -3.23
CA LEU A 262 41.66 -7.00 -1.92
C LEU A 262 41.56 -5.72 -1.09
N ASN A 263 41.73 -4.54 -1.69
CA ASN A 263 41.53 -3.27 -0.97
C ASN A 263 40.08 -3.06 -0.52
N LYS A 264 39.09 -3.57 -1.27
CA LYS A 264 37.69 -3.56 -0.85
C LYS A 264 37.46 -4.49 0.34
N GLU A 265 38.01 -5.70 0.31
CA GLU A 265 37.91 -6.66 1.42
C GLU A 265 38.63 -6.15 2.69
N VAL A 266 39.81 -5.53 2.53
CA VAL A 266 40.53 -4.86 3.63
C VAL A 266 39.74 -3.69 4.20
N ARG A 267 39.11 -2.86 3.35
CA ARG A 267 38.23 -1.78 3.83
C ARG A 267 37.02 -2.30 4.60
N THR A 268 36.37 -3.36 4.12
CA THR A 268 35.25 -3.97 4.85
C THR A 268 35.69 -4.60 6.17
N ALA A 269 36.90 -5.18 6.24
CA ALA A 269 37.46 -5.68 7.49
C ALA A 269 37.81 -4.53 8.45
N GLN A 270 38.35 -3.43 7.93
CA GLN A 270 38.69 -2.24 8.72
C GLN A 270 37.44 -1.50 9.22
N GLU A 271 36.36 -1.46 8.44
CA GLU A 271 35.04 -0.97 8.86
C GLU A 271 34.46 -1.84 9.99
N ARG A 272 34.59 -3.17 9.90
CA ARG A 272 34.14 -4.08 10.95
C ARG A 272 34.92 -3.88 12.26
N ILE A 273 36.25 -3.81 12.19
CA ILE A 273 37.10 -3.53 13.36
C ILE A 273 36.79 -2.15 13.95
N SER A 274 36.50 -1.16 13.10
CA SER A 274 36.15 0.18 13.57
C SER A 274 34.79 0.20 14.26
N ARG A 275 33.81 -0.58 13.79
CA ARG A 275 32.50 -0.73 14.44
C ARG A 275 32.63 -1.44 15.79
N GLU A 276 33.38 -2.55 15.86
CA GLU A 276 33.62 -3.28 17.12
C GLU A 276 34.27 -2.36 18.18
N LYS A 277 35.23 -1.51 17.79
CA LYS A 277 35.84 -0.53 18.71
C LYS A 277 34.88 0.56 19.18
N VAL A 278 33.94 1.00 18.35
CA VAL A 278 32.92 1.98 18.75
C VAL A 278 31.98 1.36 19.78
N GLU A 279 31.56 0.12 19.56
CA GLU A 279 30.72 -0.63 20.52
C GLU A 279 31.44 -0.84 21.86
N GLU A 280 32.74 -1.16 21.85
CA GLU A 280 33.56 -1.25 23.08
C GLU A 280 33.62 0.09 23.84
N VAL A 281 33.86 1.20 23.13
CA VAL A 281 33.93 2.53 23.74
C VAL A 281 32.57 2.99 24.26
N GLU A 282 31.47 2.66 23.58
CA GLU A 282 30.12 2.94 24.06
C GLU A 282 29.80 2.14 25.33
N ALA A 283 30.18 0.86 25.39
CA ALA A 283 30.03 0.04 26.59
C ALA A 283 30.87 0.56 27.77
N GLU A 284 32.11 0.99 27.53
CA GLU A 284 32.94 1.63 28.55
C GLU A 284 32.33 2.96 29.03
N ALA A 285 31.76 3.76 28.13
CA ALA A 285 31.08 5.00 28.48
C ALA A 285 29.82 4.77 29.33
N GLU A 286 29.04 3.73 29.02
CA GLU A 286 27.90 3.31 29.84
C GLU A 286 28.36 2.84 31.23
N GLN A 287 29.42 2.04 31.29
CA GLN A 287 29.96 1.56 32.56
C GLN A 287 30.50 2.71 33.44
N ILE A 288 31.15 3.72 32.83
CA ILE A 288 31.58 4.94 33.53
C ILE A 288 30.36 5.72 34.03
N LYS A 289 29.29 5.81 33.24
CA LYS A 289 28.06 6.51 33.62
C LYS A 289 27.36 5.82 34.79
N GLU A 290 27.28 4.49 34.78
CA GLU A 290 26.76 3.69 35.89
C GLU A 290 27.62 3.88 37.16
N ASN A 291 28.94 3.79 37.03
CA ASN A 291 29.86 4.03 38.15
C ASN A 291 29.69 5.45 38.73
N PHE A 292 29.48 6.46 37.87
CA PHE A 292 29.23 7.83 38.31
C PHE A 292 27.89 7.97 39.05
N GLN A 293 26.86 7.24 38.64
CA GLN A 293 25.57 7.21 39.35
C GLN A 293 25.69 6.54 40.72
N VAL A 294 26.44 5.44 40.82
CA VAL A 294 26.70 4.76 42.09
C VAL A 294 27.48 5.67 43.05
N ILE A 295 28.54 6.33 42.58
CA ILE A 295 29.31 7.29 43.38
C ILE A 295 28.44 8.46 43.84
N ARG A 296 27.57 8.98 42.96
CA ARG A 296 26.63 10.05 43.31
C ARG A 296 25.63 9.63 44.39
N GLN A 297 25.21 8.37 44.40
CA GLN A 297 24.33 7.82 45.45
C GLN A 297 25.06 7.61 46.78
N GLN A 298 26.38 7.36 46.76
CA GLN A 298 27.19 7.21 47.98
C GLN A 298 27.61 8.55 48.62
N LEU A 299 27.52 9.65 47.87
CA LEU A 299 27.81 11.01 48.34
C LEU A 299 26.55 11.79 48.79
N SER A 300 25.38 11.16 48.70
CA SER A 300 24.10 11.66 49.26
C SER A 300 23.79 10.98 50.58
#